data_AF-A0A1I3DZX5-F1
#
_entry.id   AF-A0A1I3DZX5-F1
#
_cell.length_a   1.000
_cell.length_b   1.000
_cell.length_c   1.000
_cell.angle_alpha   90.00
_cell.angle_beta   90.00
_cell.angle_gamma   90.00
#
_symmetry.space_group_name_H-M   'P 1'
#
loop_
_entity.id
_entity.type
_entity.pdbx_description
1 polymer ?
#
loop_
_entity_poly.entity_id
_entity_poly.type
_entity_poly.pdbx_seq_one_letter_code
_entity_poly.pdbx_strand_id
1 'polypeptide(L)'
;MSNRETKTVEVELELEVYEDIANYCTFFDMDQEVFMNEMMQHIIKEKLNIIDTMRKGYAEMSRINLDICHEFEVCEKEVSTLF
;
A
#
# COMPACT_ATOMS: atom_id res chain seq x y z
N MET A 1 30.04 -9.76 -1.20
CA MET A 1 29.19 -9.84 0.01
C MET A 1 28.41 -8.54 0.07
N SER A 2 27.09 -8.59 -0.10
CA SER A 2 26.25 -7.39 -0.03
C SER A 2 26.14 -6.97 1.44
N ASN A 3 26.74 -5.84 1.81
CA ASN A 3 26.45 -5.19 3.09
C ASN A 3 24.96 -4.81 3.05
N ARG A 4 24.12 -5.54 3.77
CA ARG A 4 22.74 -5.11 4.01
C ARG A 4 22.83 -3.97 5.02
N GLU A 5 22.70 -2.74 4.52
CA GLU A 5 22.56 -1.58 5.40
C GLU A 5 21.23 -1.72 6.15
N THR A 6 21.31 -1.97 7.46
CA THR A 6 20.15 -1.94 8.36
C THR A 6 19.92 -0.51 8.84
N LYS A 7 18.65 -0.17 9.06
CA LYS A 7 18.22 1.10 9.66
C LYS A 7 17.24 0.79 10.79
N THR A 8 17.34 1.54 11.88
CA THR A 8 16.41 1.45 13.00
C THR A 8 15.37 2.56 12.86
N VAL A 9 14.12 2.22 13.16
CA VAL A 9 13.00 3.17 13.19
C VAL A 9 12.38 3.11 14.59
N GLU A 10 12.19 4.26 15.20
CA GLU A 10 11.41 4.41 16.42
C GLU A 10 9.97 4.77 16.04
N VAL A 11 8.99 4.09 16.66
CA VAL A 11 7.57 4.28 16.38
C VAL A 11 6.81 4.46 17.68
N GLU A 12 5.89 5.43 17.68
CA GLU A 12 4.93 5.62 18.76
C GLU A 12 3.68 4.78 18.45
N LEU A 13 3.26 3.96 19.41
CA LEU A 13 2.07 3.12 19.32
C LEU A 13 1.08 3.52 20.40
N GLU A 14 -0.21 3.32 20.11
CA GLU A 14 -1.22 3.34 21.16
C GLU A 14 -0.93 2.26 22.19
N LEU A 15 -1.15 2.56 23.48
CA LEU A 15 -0.80 1.67 24.58
C LEU A 15 -1.44 0.28 24.42
N GLU A 16 -2.71 0.23 24.05
CA GLU A 16 -3.46 -1.02 23.83
C GLU A 16 -2.80 -1.87 22.75
N VAL A 17 -2.38 -1.26 21.64
CA VAL A 17 -1.69 -1.96 20.53
C VAL A 17 -0.34 -2.50 20.99
N TYR A 18 0.42 -1.70 21.75
CA TYR A 18 1.70 -2.15 22.29
C TYR A 18 1.54 -3.34 23.23
N GLU A 19 0.56 -3.28 24.14
CA GLU A 19 0.26 -4.37 25.07
C GLU A 19 -0.21 -5.63 24.35
N ASP A 20 -1.06 -5.51 23.33
CA ASP A 20 -1.49 -6.64 22.51
C ASP A 20 -0.32 -7.34 21.82
N ILE A 21 0.61 -6.55 21.24
CA ILE A 21 1.83 -7.09 20.61
C ILE A 21 2.70 -7.80 21.65
N ALA A 22 2.92 -7.18 22.81
CA ALA A 22 3.74 -7.76 23.88
C ALA A 22 3.13 -9.06 24.43
N ASN A 23 1.82 -9.08 24.64
CA ASN A 23 1.08 -10.24 25.10
C ASN A 23 1.13 -11.38 24.07
N TYR A 24 0.95 -11.06 22.79
CA TYR A 24 1.07 -12.03 21.71
C TYR A 24 2.48 -12.64 21.66
N CYS A 25 3.52 -11.80 21.67
CA CYS A 25 4.90 -12.26 21.66
C CYS A 25 5.23 -13.14 22.87
N THR A 26 4.74 -12.76 24.06
CA THR A 26 4.91 -13.54 25.28
C THR A 26 4.19 -14.89 25.21
N PHE A 27 2.95 -14.91 24.71
CA PHE A 27 2.14 -16.13 24.63
C PHE A 27 2.73 -17.15 23.66
N PHE A 28 3.32 -16.68 22.55
CA PHE A 28 3.89 -17.54 21.51
C PHE A 28 5.41 -17.74 21.62
N ASP A 29 6.05 -17.23 22.67
CA ASP A 29 7.52 -17.27 22.86
C ASP A 29 8.30 -16.72 21.65
N MET A 30 7.85 -15.56 21.17
CA MET A 30 8.43 -14.85 20.03
C MET A 30 9.19 -13.62 20.49
N ASP A 31 10.32 -13.34 19.81
CA ASP A 31 11.04 -12.09 19.99
C ASP A 31 10.26 -10.94 19.32
N GLN A 32 10.04 -9.86 20.06
CA GLN A 32 9.24 -8.72 19.61
C GLN A 32 9.89 -8.00 18.42
N GLU A 33 11.22 -7.88 18.38
CA GLU A 33 11.92 -7.24 17.25
C GLU A 33 11.80 -8.10 15.98
N VAL A 34 11.95 -9.42 16.11
CA VAL A 34 11.75 -10.36 14.99
C VAL A 34 10.31 -10.28 14.49
N PHE A 35 9.33 -10.33 15.39
CA PHE A 35 7.91 -10.23 15.04
C PHE A 35 7.59 -8.92 14.30
N MET A 36 8.05 -7.79 14.83
CA MET A 36 7.83 -6.48 14.20
C MET A 36 8.51 -6.38 12.84
N ASN A 37 9.73 -6.90 12.69
CA ASN A 37 10.43 -6.93 11.42
C ASN A 37 9.68 -7.77 10.36
N GLU A 38 9.17 -8.94 10.74
CA GLU A 38 8.40 -9.80 9.83
C GLU A 38 7.05 -9.17 9.47
N MET A 39 6.34 -8.60 10.44
CA MET A 39 5.09 -7.90 10.22
C MET A 39 5.27 -6.74 9.24
N MET A 40 6.29 -5.90 9.45
CA MET A 40 6.59 -4.77 8.58
C MET A 40 6.95 -5.20 7.16
N GLN A 41 7.77 -6.25 7.01
CA GLN A 41 8.08 -6.81 5.69
C GLN A 41 6.84 -7.34 4.97
N HIS A 42 5.95 -8.02 5.70
CA HIS A 42 4.71 -8.55 5.15
C HIS A 42 3.80 -7.43 4.63
N ILE A 43 3.54 -6.43 5.47
CA ILE A 43 2.67 -5.29 5.14
C ILE A 43 3.21 -4.52 3.94
N ILE A 44 4.51 -4.18 3.93
CA ILE A 44 5.13 -3.46 2.82
C ILE A 44 4.99 -4.24 1.53
N LYS A 45 5.29 -5.54 1.54
CA LYS A 45 5.19 -6.40 0.35
C LYS A 45 3.75 -6.45 -0.18
N GLU A 46 2.77 -6.61 0.70
CA GLU A 46 1.36 -6.65 0.32
C GLU A 46 0.91 -5.31 -0.29
N LYS A 47 1.22 -4.19 0.37
CA LYS A 47 0.81 -2.85 -0.13
C LYS A 47 1.50 -2.49 -1.44
N LEU A 48 2.78 -2.81 -1.59
CA LEU A 48 3.49 -2.61 -2.85
C LEU A 48 2.89 -3.46 -3.98
N ASN A 49 2.46 -4.69 -3.68
CA ASN A 49 1.80 -5.54 -4.67
C ASN A 49 0.44 -4.96 -5.12
N ILE A 50 -0.35 -4.42 -4.20
CA ILE A 50 -1.62 -3.76 -4.53
C ILE A 50 -1.36 -2.55 -5.45
N ILE A 51 -0.39 -1.70 -5.11
CA ILE A 51 -0.03 -0.53 -5.92
C ILE A 51 0.45 -0.96 -7.32
N ASP A 52 1.31 -1.98 -7.40
CA ASP A 52 1.80 -2.48 -8.68
C ASP A 52 0.68 -3.08 -9.54
N THR A 53 -0.26 -3.78 -8.91
CA THR A 53 -1.44 -4.36 -9.58
C THR A 53 -2.33 -3.25 -10.16
N MET A 54 -2.63 -2.22 -9.38
CA MET A 54 -3.40 -1.07 -9.86
C MET A 54 -2.69 -0.37 -11.02
N ARG A 55 -1.39 -0.11 -10.87
CA ARG A 55 -0.56 0.51 -11.91
C ARG A 55 -0.61 -0.28 -13.22
N LYS A 56 -0.48 -1.60 -13.16
CA LYS A 56 -0.58 -2.49 -14.33
C LYS A 56 -1.97 -2.45 -14.95
N GLY A 57 -3.02 -2.56 -14.14
CA GLY A 57 -4.41 -2.50 -14.64
C GLY A 57 -4.72 -1.19 -15.37
N TYR A 58 -4.27 -0.04 -14.84
CA TYR A 58 -4.41 1.24 -15.53
C TYR A 58 -3.62 1.30 -16.85
N ALA A 59 -2.41 0.73 -16.88
CA ALA A 59 -1.62 0.67 -18.10
C ALA A 59 -2.28 -0.20 -19.18
N GLU A 60 -2.80 -1.38 -18.80
CA GLU A 60 -3.49 -2.30 -19.70
C GLU A 60 -4.79 -1.70 -20.26
N MET A 61 -5.55 -1.01 -19.41
CA MET A 61 -6.81 -0.37 -19.80
C MET A 61 -6.62 1.00 -20.46
N SER A 62 -5.40 1.54 -20.52
CA SER A 62 -5.12 2.91 -20.97
C SER A 62 -5.76 3.27 -22.31
N ARG A 63 -5.68 2.35 -23.29
CA ARG A 63 -6.25 2.57 -24.62
C ARG A 63 -7.78 2.62 -24.60
N ILE A 64 -8.43 1.66 -23.95
CA ILE A 64 -9.89 1.62 -23.84
C ILE A 64 -10.40 2.84 -23.08
N ASN A 65 -9.74 3.20 -21.98
CA ASN A 65 -10.09 4.39 -21.20
C ASN A 65 -9.95 5.67 -22.05
N LEU A 66 -8.91 5.76 -22.88
CA LEU A 66 -8.72 6.90 -23.77
C LEU A 66 -9.79 6.96 -24.88
N ASP A 67 -10.14 5.82 -25.47
CA ASP A 67 -11.18 5.72 -26.50
C ASP A 67 -12.54 6.19 -25.93
N ILE A 68 -12.89 5.76 -24.71
CA ILE A 68 -14.10 6.21 -24.00
C ILE A 68 -14.05 7.73 -23.76
N CYS A 69 -12.93 8.26 -23.23
CA CYS A 69 -12.80 9.69 -23.01
C CYS A 69 -13.00 10.49 -24.30
N HIS A 70 -12.47 10.00 -25.43
CA HIS A 70 -12.64 10.67 -26.71
C HIS A 70 -14.08 10.61 -27.23
N GLU A 71 -14.77 9.48 -27.07
CA GLU A 71 -16.16 9.32 -27.49
C GLU A 71 -17.11 10.31 -26.79
N PHE A 72 -16.88 10.57 -25.50
CA PHE A 72 -17.74 11.45 -24.69
C PHE A 72 -17.25 12.91 -24.60
N GLU A 73 -16.12 13.25 -25.21
CA GLU A 73 -15.51 14.60 -25.15
C GLU A 73 -16.47 15.70 -25.64
N VAL A 74 -17.26 15.41 -26.67
CA VAL A 74 -18.22 16.37 -27.25
C VAL A 74 -19.38 16.63 -26.28
N CYS A 75 -19.90 15.59 -25.63
CA CYS A 75 -20.99 15.72 -24.66
C CYS A 75 -20.56 16.55 -23.45
N GLU A 76 -19.34 16.38 -22.96
CA GLU A 76 -18.80 17.19 -21.86
C GLU A 76 -18.69 18.67 -22.24
N LYS A 77 -18.25 18.98 -23.48
CA LYS A 77 -18.18 20.35 -24.00
C LYS A 77 -19.57 20.98 -24.08
N GLU A 78 -20.56 20.28 -24.59
CA GLU A 78 -21.95 20.76 -24.66
C GLU A 78 -22.53 21.10 -23.28
N VAL A 79 -22.33 20.22 -22.29
CA VAL A 79 -22.76 20.47 -20.90
C VAL A 79 -22.00 21.67 -20.29
N SER A 80 -20.70 21.78 -20.53
CA SER A 80 -19.90 22.89 -20.00
C SER A 80 -20.31 24.27 -20.52
N THR A 81 -20.98 24.33 -21.68
CA THR A 81 -21.46 25.58 -22.28
C THR A 81 -22.86 26.00 -21.81
N LEU A 82 -23.52 25.17 -20.99
CA LEU A 82 -24.85 25.42 -20.42
C LEU A 82 -24.80 26.12 -19.03
N PHE A 83 -23.61 26.32 -18.47
CA PHE A 83 -23.34 27.02 -17.21
C PHE A 83 -22.38 28.19 -17.42
#